data_AF-A0A2K1ERD3-F1
#
_entry.id   AF-A0A2K1ERD3-F1
#
_cell.length_a   1.000
_cell.length_b   1.000
_cell.length_c   1.000
_cell.angle_alpha   90.00
_cell.angle_beta   90.00
_cell.angle_gamma   90.00
#
_symmetry.space_group_name_H-M   'P 1'
#
loop_
_entity.id
_entity.type
_entity.pdbx_description
1 polymer ?
#
loop_
_entity_poly.entity_id
_entity_poly.type
_entity_poly.pdbx_seq_one_letter_code
_entity_poly.pdbx_strand_id
1 'polypeptide(L)'
;MLNVFDRTKKLSLFITKEAYEEAVQNAIDNPNSPLVKWYLDILDKTLENLENFDLIRCIRQNIFVEMVVFEIIQRILKDNNPFFAEIDTVELTEKLSSVDHKILEANKESLIKIISLIIDNDLINKSDIWLYEDEKDEYRTYINKINRKLKVGY
;
A
#
# COMPACT_ATOMS: atom_id res chain seq x y z
N MET A 1 -9.48 8.93 16.01
CA MET A 1 -9.58 9.96 14.96
C MET A 1 -8.85 9.39 13.77
N LEU A 2 -9.56 9.01 12.69
CA LEU A 2 -8.91 8.53 11.45
C LEU A 2 -8.07 9.69 10.92
N ASN A 3 -6.74 9.53 10.87
CA ASN A 3 -5.89 10.47 10.15
C ASN A 3 -6.21 10.31 8.66
N VAL A 4 -7.14 11.12 8.17
CA VAL A 4 -7.44 11.20 6.75
C VAL A 4 -6.33 12.01 6.12
N PHE A 5 -5.44 11.35 5.39
CA PHE A 5 -4.43 12.06 4.62
C PHE A 5 -5.10 12.84 3.49
N ASP A 6 -4.65 14.08 3.27
CA ASP A 6 -5.06 14.86 2.11
C ASP A 6 -4.39 14.28 0.86
N ARG A 7 -5.19 13.52 0.09
CA ARG A 7 -4.72 12.75 -1.06
C ARG A 7 -4.29 13.62 -2.24
N THR A 8 -4.64 14.90 -2.22
CA THR A 8 -4.38 15.86 -3.30
C THR A 8 -3.09 16.66 -3.07
N LYS A 9 -2.46 16.52 -1.90
CA LYS A 9 -1.16 17.16 -1.61
C LYS A 9 -0.01 16.31 -2.14
N LYS A 10 1.01 17.00 -2.66
CA LYS A 10 2.26 16.37 -3.07
C LYS A 10 2.97 15.73 -1.89
N LEU A 11 3.61 14.58 -2.09
CA LEU A 11 4.34 13.88 -1.04
C LEU A 11 5.48 14.72 -0.42
N SER A 12 6.11 15.59 -1.21
CA SER A 12 7.10 16.57 -0.73
C SER A 12 6.58 17.48 0.39
N LEU A 13 5.27 17.70 0.50
CA LEU A 13 4.68 18.51 1.58
C LEU A 13 4.57 17.77 2.92
N PHE A 14 4.83 16.45 2.93
CA PHE A 14 4.78 15.61 4.12
C PHE A 14 6.17 15.29 4.69
N ILE A 15 7.23 15.85 4.10
CA ILE A 15 8.60 15.75 4.61
C ILE A 15 9.11 17.14 5.01
N THR A 16 10.17 17.17 5.80
CA THR A 16 10.80 18.44 6.16
C THR A 16 11.56 19.02 4.96
N LYS A 17 11.82 20.33 5.00
CA LYS A 17 12.62 20.99 3.98
C LYS A 17 14.02 20.36 3.88
N GLU A 18 14.62 20.03 5.02
CA GLU A 18 15.95 19.41 5.10
C GLU A 18 15.95 18.03 4.44
N ALA A 19 14.93 17.20 4.68
CA ALA A 19 14.79 15.89 4.05
C ALA A 19 14.59 15.99 2.53
N TYR A 20 13.88 17.02 2.07
CA TYR A 20 13.74 17.29 0.64
C TYR A 20 15.06 17.73 0.01
N GLU A 21 15.79 18.64 0.65
CA GLU A 21 17.11 19.09 0.19
C GLU A 21 18.12 17.93 0.14
N GLU A 22 18.11 17.04 1.13
CA GLU A 22 18.91 15.82 1.14
C GLU A 22 18.55 14.88 -0.02
N ALA A 23 17.26 14.69 -0.30
CA ALA A 23 16.80 13.88 -1.44
C ALA A 23 17.31 14.44 -2.78
N VAL A 24 17.26 15.77 -2.94
CA VAL A 24 17.77 16.46 -4.14
C VAL A 24 19.28 16.31 -4.24
N GLN A 25 20.03 16.52 -3.15
CA GLN A 25 21.48 16.35 -3.16
C GLN A 25 21.89 14.91 -3.49
N ASN A 26 21.21 13.92 -2.92
CA ASN A 26 21.44 12.51 -3.22
C ASN A 26 21.23 12.19 -4.72
N ALA A 27 20.25 12.83 -5.37
CA ALA A 27 20.02 12.68 -6.80
C ALA A 27 21.10 13.32 -7.67
N ILE A 28 21.67 14.45 -7.22
CA ILE A 28 22.81 15.09 -7.87
C ILE A 28 24.05 14.18 -7.76
N ASP A 29 24.29 13.61 -6.57
CA ASP A 29 25.46 12.76 -6.31
C ASP A 29 25.33 11.38 -6.98
N ASN A 30 24.10 10.88 -7.14
CA ASN A 30 23.80 9.56 -7.70
C ASN A 30 22.87 9.64 -8.94
N PRO A 31 23.27 10.34 -10.01
CA PRO A 31 22.38 10.67 -11.14
C PRO A 31 22.00 9.45 -11.98
N ASN A 32 22.64 8.31 -11.77
CA ASN A 32 22.34 7.05 -12.48
C ASN A 32 21.55 6.07 -11.62
N SER A 33 21.27 6.36 -10.35
CA SER A 33 20.52 5.47 -9.47
C SER A 33 19.03 5.50 -9.81
N PRO A 34 18.42 4.38 -10.27
CA PRO A 34 16.99 4.35 -10.59
C PRO A 34 16.11 4.55 -9.35
N LEU A 35 16.57 4.13 -8.17
CA LEU A 35 15.84 4.30 -6.92
C LEU A 35 15.79 5.77 -6.49
N VAL A 36 16.91 6.49 -6.64
CA VAL A 36 16.96 7.92 -6.29
C VAL A 36 16.13 8.75 -7.25
N LYS A 37 16.19 8.45 -8.56
CA LYS A 37 15.29 9.06 -9.56
C LYS A 37 13.82 8.84 -9.25
N TRP A 38 13.46 7.60 -8.95
CA TRP A 38 12.10 7.24 -8.56
C TRP A 38 11.64 7.97 -7.31
N TYR A 39 12.49 8.08 -6.29
CA TYR A 39 12.14 8.77 -5.06
C TYR A 39 11.82 10.25 -5.31
N LEU A 40 12.63 10.95 -6.11
CA LEU A 40 12.32 12.34 -6.49
C LEU A 40 11.03 12.46 -7.32
N ASP A 41 10.78 11.51 -8.23
CA ASP A 41 9.56 11.49 -9.02
C ASP A 41 8.30 11.39 -8.14
N ILE A 42 8.27 10.46 -7.18
CA ILE A 42 7.10 10.31 -6.30
C ILE A 42 6.90 11.52 -5.37
N LEU A 43 7.97 12.25 -5.01
CA LEU A 43 7.85 13.44 -4.17
C LEU A 43 7.07 14.58 -4.86
N ASP A 44 7.03 14.59 -6.19
CA ASP A 44 6.24 15.54 -6.97
C ASP A 44 4.79 15.06 -7.22
N LYS A 45 4.51 13.78 -6.95
CA LYS A 45 3.17 13.18 -7.07
C LYS A 45 2.33 13.36 -5.80
N THR A 46 1.03 13.27 -5.98
CA THR A 46 0.03 13.19 -4.90
C THR A 46 -0.30 11.72 -4.63
N LEU A 47 -0.89 11.39 -3.47
CA LEU A 47 -1.24 9.98 -3.14
C LEU A 47 -2.17 9.36 -4.19
N GLU A 48 -3.17 10.10 -4.65
CA GLU A 48 -4.10 9.62 -5.67
C GLU A 48 -3.43 9.36 -7.03
N ASN A 49 -2.34 10.06 -7.32
CA ASN A 49 -1.59 9.95 -8.58
C ASN A 49 -0.40 8.98 -8.50
N LEU A 50 -0.17 8.34 -7.36
CA LEU A 50 0.82 7.27 -7.27
C LEU A 50 0.37 6.07 -8.12
N GLU A 51 1.28 5.52 -8.90
CA GLU A 51 1.01 4.26 -9.61
C GLU A 51 0.98 3.10 -8.62
N ASN A 52 0.35 1.99 -9.00
CA ASN A 52 0.30 0.81 -8.13
C ASN A 52 1.72 0.29 -7.79
N PHE A 53 2.67 0.42 -8.73
CA PHE A 53 4.08 0.11 -8.49
C PHE A 53 4.72 1.03 -7.44
N ASP A 54 4.38 2.33 -7.43
CA ASP A 54 4.86 3.28 -6.44
C ASP A 54 4.40 2.89 -5.03
N LEU A 55 3.13 2.48 -4.88
CA LEU A 55 2.55 2.05 -3.60
C LEU A 55 3.31 0.85 -3.01
N ILE A 56 3.54 -0.20 -3.80
CA ILE A 56 4.31 -1.37 -3.37
C ILE A 56 5.74 -0.95 -2.99
N ARG A 57 6.39 -0.14 -3.85
CA ARG A 57 7.78 0.21 -3.66
C ARG A 57 7.98 1.08 -2.42
N CYS A 58 7.05 1.97 -2.11
CA CYS A 58 7.04 2.70 -0.84
C CYS A 58 7.05 1.77 0.38
N ILE A 59 6.24 0.70 0.35
CA ILE A 59 6.24 -0.31 1.44
C ILE A 59 7.61 -1.03 1.50
N ARG A 60 8.16 -1.46 0.36
CA ARG A 60 9.47 -2.15 0.32
C ARG A 60 10.62 -1.28 0.84
N GLN A 61 10.58 0.02 0.55
CA GLN A 61 11.62 0.99 0.97
C GLN A 61 11.35 1.57 2.36
N ASN A 62 10.25 1.17 3.02
CA ASN A 62 9.81 1.70 4.30
C ASN A 62 9.67 3.24 4.32
N ILE A 63 9.13 3.81 3.23
CA ILE A 63 8.85 5.24 3.09
C ILE A 63 7.34 5.47 2.91
N PHE A 64 6.81 6.52 3.54
CA PHE A 64 5.39 6.90 3.46
C PHE A 64 4.39 5.74 3.74
N VAL A 65 4.80 4.72 4.49
CA VAL A 65 4.07 3.44 4.63
C VAL A 65 2.63 3.66 5.09
N GLU A 66 2.42 4.50 6.11
CA GLU A 66 1.07 4.83 6.61
C GLU A 66 0.18 5.43 5.52
N MET A 67 0.73 6.33 4.72
CA MET A 67 0.00 7.04 3.67
C MET A 67 -0.34 6.13 2.51
N VAL A 68 0.60 5.27 2.08
CA VAL A 68 0.34 4.34 0.97
C VAL A 68 -0.58 3.19 1.38
N VAL A 69 -0.52 2.72 2.63
CA VAL A 69 -1.49 1.74 3.16
C VAL A 69 -2.90 2.34 3.16
N PHE A 70 -3.04 3.58 3.62
CA PHE A 70 -4.30 4.30 3.55
C PHE A 70 -4.80 4.40 2.10
N GLU A 71 -3.94 4.82 1.15
CA GLU A 71 -4.32 4.94 -0.26
C GLU A 71 -4.75 3.61 -0.89
N ILE A 72 -4.02 2.52 -0.63
CA ILE A 72 -4.38 1.17 -1.10
C ILE A 72 -5.79 0.79 -0.63
N ILE A 73 -6.10 1.03 0.65
CA ILE A 73 -7.41 0.77 1.24
C ILE A 73 -8.50 1.63 0.57
N GLN A 74 -8.22 2.91 0.32
CA GLN A 74 -9.16 3.80 -0.37
C GLN A 74 -9.46 3.31 -1.79
N ARG A 75 -8.45 2.83 -2.54
CA ARG A 75 -8.64 2.28 -3.89
C ARG A 75 -9.52 1.03 -3.88
N ILE A 76 -9.21 0.07 -3.00
CA ILE A 76 -10.01 -1.16 -2.86
C ILE A 76 -11.47 -0.84 -2.54
N LEU A 77 -11.72 0.08 -1.59
CA LEU A 77 -13.07 0.45 -1.20
C LEU A 77 -13.81 1.21 -2.29
N LYS A 78 -13.12 2.10 -3.03
CA LYS A 78 -13.72 2.86 -4.14
C LYS A 78 -14.15 1.94 -5.28
N ASP A 79 -13.30 1.01 -5.66
CA ASP A 79 -13.53 0.13 -6.81
C ASP A 79 -14.32 -1.13 -6.41
N ASN A 80 -14.55 -1.33 -5.12
CA ASN A 80 -15.13 -2.55 -4.53
C ASN A 80 -14.44 -3.82 -5.04
N ASN A 81 -13.12 -3.74 -5.25
CA ASN A 81 -12.29 -4.79 -5.82
C ASN A 81 -10.98 -4.90 -5.01
N PRO A 82 -10.72 -6.03 -4.34
CA PRO A 82 -9.50 -6.24 -3.58
C PRO A 82 -8.29 -6.67 -4.45
N PHE A 83 -8.49 -6.87 -5.75
CA PHE A 83 -7.44 -7.28 -6.69
C PHE A 83 -6.93 -6.10 -7.53
N PHE A 84 -5.63 -6.08 -7.77
CA PHE A 84 -4.93 -5.03 -8.52
C PHE A 84 -4.39 -5.60 -9.83
N ALA A 85 -4.70 -4.94 -10.96
CA ALA A 85 -4.37 -5.44 -12.31
C ALA A 85 -2.92 -5.17 -12.73
N GLU A 86 -2.40 -4.03 -12.32
CA GLU A 86 -1.11 -3.51 -12.80
C GLU A 86 0.08 -4.00 -11.97
N ILE A 87 -0.20 -4.67 -10.85
CA ILE A 87 0.78 -5.21 -9.92
C ILE A 87 0.33 -6.60 -9.49
N ASP A 88 1.31 -7.42 -9.10
CA ASP A 88 1.03 -8.69 -8.47
C ASP A 88 0.23 -8.46 -7.16
N THR A 89 -1.02 -8.92 -7.17
CA THR A 89 -1.95 -8.78 -6.05
C THR A 89 -1.49 -9.59 -4.84
N VAL A 90 -0.85 -10.75 -5.07
CA VAL A 90 -0.29 -11.57 -4.00
C VAL A 90 0.86 -10.81 -3.35
N GLU A 91 1.76 -10.25 -4.15
CA GLU A 91 2.86 -9.43 -3.63
C GLU A 91 2.35 -8.25 -2.80
N LEU A 92 1.38 -7.48 -3.32
CA LEU A 92 0.82 -6.35 -2.57
C LEU A 92 0.29 -6.79 -1.21
N THR A 93 -0.45 -7.90 -1.20
CA THR A 93 -1.10 -8.42 0.01
C THR A 93 -0.07 -9.01 0.98
N GLU A 94 0.98 -9.65 0.47
CA GLU A 94 2.14 -10.05 1.26
C GLU A 94 2.74 -8.83 1.98
N LYS A 95 3.05 -7.76 1.24
CA LYS A 95 3.66 -6.55 1.80
C LYS A 95 2.74 -5.89 2.82
N LEU A 96 1.44 -5.74 2.53
CA LEU A 96 0.46 -5.26 3.51
C LEU A 96 0.43 -6.12 4.77
N SER A 97 0.50 -7.45 4.64
CA SER A 97 0.55 -8.36 5.79
C SER A 97 1.82 -8.21 6.64
N SER A 98 2.89 -7.63 6.09
CA SER A 98 4.16 -7.38 6.78
C SER A 98 4.18 -6.05 7.54
N VAL A 99 3.32 -5.10 7.18
CA VAL A 99 3.22 -3.77 7.81
C VAL A 99 2.97 -3.86 9.32
N ASP A 100 3.50 -2.87 10.06
CA ASP A 100 3.34 -2.75 11.51
C ASP A 100 1.87 -2.76 11.95
N HIS A 101 1.60 -3.40 13.09
CA HIS A 101 0.26 -3.52 13.65
C HIS A 101 -0.43 -2.17 13.83
N LYS A 102 0.29 -1.13 14.29
CA LYS A 102 -0.31 0.19 14.57
C LYS A 102 -0.88 0.84 13.31
N ILE A 103 -0.21 0.64 12.18
CA ILE A 103 -0.65 1.18 10.89
C ILE A 103 -1.91 0.45 10.40
N LEU A 104 -1.96 -0.88 10.57
CA LEU A 104 -3.15 -1.66 10.25
C LEU A 104 -4.32 -1.31 11.18
N GLU A 105 -4.06 -1.17 12.48
CA GLU A 105 -5.07 -0.83 13.48
C GLU A 105 -5.66 0.58 13.25
N ALA A 106 -4.84 1.54 12.80
CA ALA A 106 -5.34 2.86 12.40
C ALA A 106 -6.37 2.80 11.25
N ASN A 107 -6.37 1.71 10.46
CA ASN A 107 -7.29 1.48 9.35
C ASN A 107 -8.23 0.29 9.60
N LYS A 108 -8.38 -0.15 10.86
CA LYS A 108 -9.07 -1.39 11.24
C LYS A 108 -10.45 -1.56 10.62
N GLU A 109 -11.32 -0.55 10.75
CA GLU A 109 -12.71 -0.64 10.27
C GLU A 109 -12.77 -0.86 8.75
N SER A 110 -11.94 -0.14 8.00
CA SER A 110 -11.85 -0.28 6.55
C SER A 110 -11.28 -1.63 6.14
N LEU A 111 -10.25 -2.12 6.83
CA LEU A 111 -9.69 -3.45 6.58
C LEU A 111 -10.68 -4.57 6.90
N ILE A 112 -11.46 -4.45 7.99
CA ILE A 112 -12.52 -5.41 8.30
C ILE A 112 -13.55 -5.46 7.17
N LYS A 113 -13.97 -4.30 6.64
CA LYS A 113 -14.90 -4.24 5.50
C LYS A 113 -14.32 -4.95 4.26
N ILE A 114 -13.05 -4.71 3.94
CA ILE A 114 -12.37 -5.36 2.81
C ILE A 114 -12.29 -6.88 3.02
N ILE A 115 -11.93 -7.32 4.24
CA ILE A 115 -11.84 -8.75 4.56
C ILE A 115 -13.22 -9.42 4.45
N SER A 116 -14.28 -8.79 4.96
CA SER A 116 -15.66 -9.27 4.80
C SER A 116 -16.06 -9.32 3.34
N LEU A 117 -15.77 -8.29 2.54
CA LEU A 117 -16.00 -8.29 1.09
C LEU A 117 -15.37 -9.53 0.42
N ILE A 118 -14.11 -9.84 0.75
CA ILE A 118 -13.39 -11.00 0.21
C ILE A 118 -14.05 -12.32 0.63
N ILE A 119 -14.34 -12.49 1.92
CA ILE A 119 -14.82 -13.76 2.48
C ILE A 119 -16.28 -14.00 2.11
N ASP A 120 -17.16 -13.04 2.34
CA ASP A 120 -18.61 -13.20 2.22
C ASP A 120 -19.04 -13.39 0.76
N ASN A 121 -18.24 -12.89 -0.20
CA ASN A 121 -18.50 -13.03 -1.63
C ASN A 121 -17.68 -14.15 -2.28
N ASP A 122 -16.87 -14.86 -1.51
CA ASP A 122 -15.96 -15.91 -1.97
C ASP A 122 -15.06 -15.43 -3.14
N LEU A 123 -14.50 -14.22 -3.00
CA LEU A 123 -13.79 -13.57 -4.10
C LEU A 123 -12.52 -14.33 -4.49
N ILE A 124 -11.84 -14.97 -3.54
CA ILE A 124 -10.60 -15.73 -3.81
C ILE A 124 -10.89 -16.89 -4.78
N ASN A 125 -11.95 -17.66 -4.57
CA ASN A 125 -12.25 -18.78 -5.46
C ASN A 125 -12.72 -18.32 -6.84
N LYS A 126 -13.30 -17.11 -6.94
CA LYS A 126 -13.80 -16.50 -8.18
C LYS A 126 -12.76 -15.61 -8.88
N SER A 127 -11.51 -15.66 -8.44
CA SER A 127 -10.46 -14.73 -8.87
C SER A 127 -9.61 -15.25 -10.02
N ASP A 128 -10.09 -16.16 -10.86
CA ASP A 128 -9.28 -16.80 -11.94
C ASP A 128 -8.67 -15.81 -12.95
N ILE A 129 -9.21 -14.60 -13.05
CA ILE A 129 -8.67 -13.52 -13.88
C ILE A 129 -7.49 -12.80 -13.20
N TRP A 130 -7.40 -12.92 -11.88
CA TRP A 130 -6.48 -12.17 -11.01
C TRP A 130 -5.40 -13.03 -10.38
N LEU A 131 -5.72 -14.27 -10.02
CA LEU A 131 -4.87 -15.19 -9.28
C LEU A 131 -4.84 -16.56 -9.97
N TYR A 132 -3.64 -17.12 -10.09
CA TYR A 132 -3.47 -18.54 -10.39
C TYR A 132 -3.92 -19.42 -9.21
N GLU A 133 -4.15 -20.71 -9.45
CA GLU A 133 -4.66 -21.62 -8.41
C GLU A 133 -3.73 -21.73 -7.18
N ASP A 134 -2.42 -21.75 -7.40
CA ASP A 134 -1.41 -21.75 -6.33
C ASP A 134 -1.37 -20.42 -5.57
N GLU A 135 -1.57 -19.29 -6.27
CA GLU A 135 -1.62 -17.95 -5.68
C GLU A 135 -2.83 -17.73 -4.76
N LYS A 136 -3.95 -18.44 -4.98
CA LYS A 136 -5.15 -18.31 -4.15
C LYS A 136 -4.89 -18.66 -2.69
N ASP A 137 -4.08 -19.70 -2.44
CA ASP A 137 -3.74 -20.13 -1.08
C ASP A 137 -2.75 -19.16 -0.40
N GLU A 138 -1.83 -18.59 -1.16
CA GLU A 138 -0.92 -17.56 -0.69
C GLU A 138 -1.67 -16.28 -0.31
N TYR A 139 -2.53 -15.80 -1.20
CA TYR A 139 -3.39 -14.65 -0.96
C TYR A 139 -4.25 -14.84 0.30
N ARG A 140 -4.89 -16.01 0.44
CA ARG A 140 -5.67 -16.39 1.63
C ARG A 140 -4.82 -16.35 2.90
N THR A 141 -3.58 -16.82 2.83
CA THR A 141 -2.63 -16.81 3.95
C THR A 141 -2.34 -15.38 4.41
N TYR A 142 -2.10 -14.46 3.47
CA TYR A 142 -1.83 -13.06 3.80
C TYR A 142 -3.05 -12.31 4.33
N ILE A 143 -4.24 -12.54 3.76
CA ILE A 143 -5.49 -11.99 4.30
C ILE A 143 -5.73 -12.47 5.73
N ASN A 144 -5.51 -13.76 6.01
CA ASN A 144 -5.64 -14.30 7.35
C ASN A 144 -4.62 -13.68 8.33
N LYS A 145 -3.40 -13.41 7.88
CA LYS A 145 -2.38 -12.73 8.69
C LYS A 145 -2.77 -11.30 9.04
N ILE A 146 -3.31 -10.54 8.09
CA ILE A 146 -3.86 -9.19 8.35
C ILE A 146 -5.02 -9.29 9.36
N ASN A 147 -5.98 -10.19 9.12
CA ASN A 147 -7.13 -10.38 10.01
C ASN A 147 -6.72 -10.74 11.46
N ARG A 148 -5.72 -11.61 11.62
CA ARG A 148 -5.16 -11.95 12.95
C ARG A 148 -4.56 -10.74 13.64
N LYS A 149 -3.77 -9.91 12.92
CA LYS A 149 -3.20 -8.67 13.47
C LYS A 149 -4.28 -7.69 13.94
N LEU A 150 -5.43 -7.63 13.28
CA LEU A 150 -6.55 -6.76 13.70
C LEU A 150 -7.32 -7.30 14.92
N LYS A 151 -7.35 -8.62 15.12
CA LYS A 151 -8.04 -9.27 16.23
C LYS A 151 -7.21 -9.31 17.51
N VAL A 152 -5.91 -9.48 17.38
CA VAL A 152 -4.99 -9.51 18.51
C VAL A 152 -4.39 -8.12 18.65
N GLY A 153 -5.11 -7.23 19.35
CA GLY A 153 -4.54 -5.96 19.78
C GLY A 153 -3.41 -6.25 20.76
N TYR A 154 -2.17 -6.16 20.29
CA TYR A 154 -0.98 -6.08 21.15
C TYR A 154 -0.71 -4.62 21.49
#